data_AF-A0A6G2VZB0-F1
#
_entry.id   AF-A0A6G2VZB0-F1
#
_cell.length_a   1.000
_cell.length_b   1.000
_cell.length_c   1.000
_cell.angle_alpha   90.00
_cell.angle_beta   90.00
_cell.angle_gamma   90.00
#
_symmetry.space_group_name_H-M   'P 1'
#
loop_
_entity.id
_entity.type
_entity.pdbx_description
1 polymer ?
#
loop_
_entity_poly.entity_id
_entity_poly.type
_entity_poly.pdbx_seq_one_letter_code
_entity_poly.pdbx_strand_id
1 'polypeptide(L)' 'MTSRRVRLGVPGLALLTALTALCAPATTASAAASAPTTEEQRLERSVPHEILRRSGFDTVAPEFGRALAGAH' A
#
# COMPACT_ATOMS: atom_id res chain seq x y z
N MET A 1 -21.83 -38.53 -22.38
CA MET A 1 -22.27 -37.58 -21.34
C MET A 1 -21.11 -36.81 -20.67
N THR A 2 -19.89 -36.87 -21.22
CA THR A 2 -18.65 -36.31 -20.63
C THR A 2 -18.33 -34.89 -21.13
N SER A 3 -18.86 -34.47 -22.29
CA SER A 3 -18.50 -33.21 -22.95
C SER A 3 -19.04 -31.93 -22.28
N ARG A 4 -20.21 -31.99 -21.63
CA ARG A 4 -20.78 -30.83 -20.90
C ARG A 4 -20.01 -30.51 -19.63
N ARG A 5 -19.49 -31.52 -18.93
CA ARG A 5 -18.70 -31.32 -17.69
C ARG A 5 -17.34 -30.68 -17.99
N VAL A 6 -16.71 -31.04 -19.11
CA VAL A 6 -15.44 -30.45 -19.55
C VAL A 6 -15.62 -29.00 -20.02
N ARG A 7 -16.73 -28.67 -20.72
CA ARG A 7 -17.01 -27.29 -21.18
C ARG A 7 -17.24 -26.28 -20.05
N LEU A 8 -17.69 -26.72 -18.88
CA LEU A 8 -17.91 -25.86 -17.71
C LEU A 8 -16.69 -25.83 -16.76
N GLY A 9 -15.86 -26.87 -16.76
CA GLY A 9 -14.66 -26.92 -15.90
C GLY A 9 -13.58 -25.92 -16.30
N VAL A 10 -13.37 -25.72 -17.60
CA VAL A 10 -12.36 -24.77 -18.12
C VAL A 10 -12.67 -23.31 -17.76
N PRO A 11 -13.88 -22.76 -18.00
CA PRO A 11 -14.17 -21.37 -17.61
C PRO A 11 -14.20 -21.19 -16.08
N GLY A 12 -14.65 -22.19 -15.32
CA GLY A 12 -14.63 -22.14 -13.86
C GLY A 12 -13.21 -22.08 -13.30
N LEU A 13 -12.30 -22.92 -13.81
CA LEU A 13 -10.89 -22.89 -13.42
C LEU A 13 -10.21 -21.58 -13.84
N ALA A 14 -10.49 -21.07 -15.04
CA ALA A 14 -9.96 -19.79 -15.52
C ALA A 14 -10.45 -18.60 -14.68
N LEU A 15 -11.70 -18.64 -14.19
CA LEU A 15 -12.22 -17.61 -13.30
C LEU A 15 -11.57 -17.69 -11.92
N LEU A 16 -11.37 -18.90 -11.38
CA LEU A 16 -10.66 -19.10 -10.11
C LEU A 16 -9.19 -18.66 -10.17
N THR A 17 -8.50 -18.90 -11.28
CA THR A 17 -7.10 -18.42 -11.46
C THR A 17 -7.04 -16.91 -11.64
N ALA A 18 -8.02 -16.31 -12.34
CA ALA A 18 -8.12 -14.85 -12.45
C ALA A 18 -8.43 -14.19 -11.10
N LEU A 19 -9.30 -14.80 -10.29
CA LEU A 19 -9.68 -14.28 -8.97
C LEU A 19 -8.58 -14.45 -7.92
N THR A 20 -7.71 -15.44 -8.08
CA THR A 20 -6.51 -15.59 -7.22
C THR A 20 -5.40 -14.62 -7.63
N ALA A 21 -5.27 -14.29 -8.92
CA ALA A 21 -4.39 -13.21 -9.38
C ALA A 21 -4.88 -11.82 -8.91
N LEU A 22 -6.18 -11.54 -9.08
CA LEU A 22 -7.06 -10.89 -8.10
C LEU A 22 -6.49 -10.34 -6.78
N CYS A 23 -6.24 -11.33 -5.92
CA CYS A 23 -6.00 -11.21 -4.50
C CYS A 23 -4.50 -11.34 -4.17
N ALA A 24 -3.65 -11.40 -5.19
CA ALA A 24 -2.22 -11.34 -4.97
C ALA A 24 -1.89 -10.00 -4.27
N PRO A 25 -1.08 -10.03 -3.20
CA PRO A 25 -0.65 -8.79 -2.56
C PRO A 25 0.02 -7.93 -3.62
N ALA A 26 -0.46 -6.69 -3.77
CA ALA A 26 0.13 -5.76 -4.70
C ALA A 26 1.59 -5.54 -4.29
N THR A 27 2.52 -6.01 -5.11
CA THR A 27 3.94 -5.66 -4.97
C THR A 27 4.02 -4.16 -5.13
N THR A 28 4.17 -3.43 -4.03
CA THR A 28 4.46 -2.00 -4.04
C THR A 28 5.78 -1.84 -4.77
N ALA A 29 5.72 -1.41 -6.03
CA ALA A 29 6.91 -0.99 -6.75
C ALA A 29 7.58 0.09 -5.91
N SER A 30 8.81 -0.17 -5.45
CA SER A 30 9.61 0.82 -4.73
C SER A 30 9.83 1.97 -5.69
N ALA A 31 9.01 3.02 -5.60
CA ALA A 31 9.20 4.24 -6.35
C ALA A 31 10.62 4.75 -6.03
N ALA A 32 11.43 4.99 -7.07
CA ALA A 32 12.73 5.59 -6.88
C ALA A 32 12.52 6.92 -6.16
N ALA A 33 13.11 7.07 -4.97
CA ALA A 33 12.96 8.30 -4.20
C ALA A 33 13.57 9.45 -5.00
N SER A 34 12.74 10.45 -5.33
CA SER A 34 13.20 11.69 -5.92
C SER A 34 14.18 12.39 -4.97
N ALA A 35 15.08 13.20 -5.54
CA ALA A 35 15.92 14.06 -4.72
C ALA A 35 15.03 14.97 -3.85
N PRO A 36 15.36 15.14 -2.55
CA PRO A 36 14.54 15.91 -1.63
C PRO A 36 14.47 17.36 -2.09
N THR A 37 13.27 17.91 -2.04
CA THR A 37 13.05 19.33 -2.34
C THR A 37 13.70 20.22 -1.29
N THR A 38 13.90 21.50 -1.61
CA THR A 38 14.43 22.47 -0.65
C THR A 38 13.60 22.52 0.64
N GLU A 39 12.26 22.44 0.54
CA GLU A 39 11.39 22.45 1.71
C GLU A 39 11.53 21.20 2.57
N GLU A 40 11.76 20.03 1.96
CA GLU A 40 12.05 18.79 2.70
C GLU A 40 13.42 18.85 3.37
N GLN A 41 14.43 19.41 2.72
CA GLN A 41 15.75 19.64 3.34
C GLN A 41 15.66 20.62 4.51
N ARG A 42 14.77 21.62 4.45
CA ARG A 42 14.53 22.54 5.57
C ARG A 42 14.02 21.81 6.82
N LEU A 43 13.36 20.66 6.66
CA LEU A 43 12.81 19.85 7.76
C LEU A 43 13.89 19.16 8.59
N GLU A 44 15.06 18.85 8.01
CA GLU A 44 16.18 18.19 8.70
C GLU A 44 16.81 19.03 9.82
N ARG A 45 16.47 20.32 9.90
CA ARG A 45 16.92 21.20 10.97
C ARG A 45 16.20 20.88 12.28
N SER A 46 16.89 21.14 13.39
CA SER A 46 16.38 20.86 14.74
C SER A 46 15.07 21.60 15.09
N VAL A 47 14.92 22.85 14.64
CA VAL A 47 13.76 23.70 14.98
C VAL A 47 12.44 23.13 14.42
N PRO A 48 12.32 22.79 13.13
CA PRO A 48 11.12 22.10 12.61
C PRO A 48 10.73 20.84 13.39
N HIS A 49 11.69 19.99 13.76
CA HIS A 49 11.40 18.80 14.56
C HIS A 49 10.87 19.12 15.97
N GLU A 50 11.34 20.21 16.58
CA GLU A 50 10.82 20.67 17.87
C GLU A 50 9.39 21.20 17.75
N ILE A 51 9.07 21.89 16.64
CA ILE A 51 7.71 22.33 16.35
C ILE A 51 6.78 21.12 16.21
N LEU A 52 7.21 20.07 15.49
CA LEU A 52 6.44 18.84 15.32
C LEU A 52 6.20 18.09 16.64
N ARG A 53 7.21 18.02 17.51
CA ARG A 53 7.07 17.45 18.86
C ARG A 53 6.07 18.22 19.71
N ARG A 54 6.22 19.55 19.75
CA ARG A 54 5.36 20.41 20.57
C ARG A 54 3.92 20.46 20.06
N SER A 55 3.71 20.27 18.77
CA SER A 55 2.37 20.20 18.19
C SER A 55 1.72 18.83 18.34
N GLY A 56 2.48 17.80 18.75
CA GLY A 56 2.02 16.41 18.86
C GLY A 56 1.87 15.69 17.51
N PHE A 57 2.32 16.31 16.41
CA PHE A 57 2.23 15.70 15.09
C PHE A 57 3.19 14.52 14.91
N ASP A 58 4.32 14.51 15.64
CA ASP A 58 5.29 13.42 15.58
C ASP A 58 4.76 12.10 16.15
N THR A 59 3.74 12.15 17.02
CA THR A 59 3.04 10.97 17.54
C THR A 59 1.81 10.59 16.71
N VAL A 60 1.03 11.59 16.26
CA VAL A 60 -0.24 11.36 15.53
C VAL A 60 0.00 10.80 14.13
N ALA A 61 1.01 11.29 13.39
CA ALA A 61 1.24 10.85 12.01
C ALA A 61 1.60 9.34 11.90
N PRO A 62 2.50 8.78 12.74
CA PRO A 62 2.74 7.33 12.76
C PRO A 62 1.51 6.51 13.16
N GLU A 63 0.71 6.99 14.11
CA GLU A 63 -0.51 6.30 14.54
C GLU A 63 -1.56 6.27 13.42
N PHE A 64 -1.77 7.41 12.75
CA PHE A 64 -2.66 7.52 11.60
C PHE A 64 -2.27 6.55 10.49
N GLY A 65 -0.97 6.43 10.18
CA GLY A 65 -0.48 5.46 9.20
C GLY A 65 -0.80 4.01 9.58
N ARG A 66 -0.66 3.65 10.87
CA ARG A 66 -1.03 2.31 11.37
C ARG A 66 -2.53 2.07 11.30
N ALA A 67 -3.34 3.06 11.68
CA ALA A 67 -4.80 2.97 11.63
C ALA A 67 -5.29 2.78 10.18
N LEU A 68 -4.70 3.51 9.22
CA LEU A 68 -5.00 3.37 7.80
C LEU A 68 -4.59 1.99 7.26
N ALA A 69 -3.41 1.51 7.65
CA ALA A 69 -2.94 0.19 7.26
C ALA A 69 -3.82 -0.94 7.80
N GLY A 70 -4.42 -0.76 9.00
CA GLY A 70 -5.37 -1.70 9.59
C GLY A 70 -6.81 -1.57 9.09
N ALA A 71 -7.13 -0.55 8.29
CA ALA A 71 -8.46 -0.30 7.74
C ALA A 71 -8.66 -0.86 6.31
N HIS A 72 -7.61 -1.43 5.71
CA HIS A 72 -7.63 -2.15 4.43
C HIS A 72 -7.70 -3.66 4.68
#